data_AF-A0A7R9LF28-F1
#
_entry.id   AF-A0A7R9LF28-F1
#
_cell.length_a   1.000
_cell.length_b   1.000
_cell.length_c   1.000
_cell.angle_alpha   90.00
_cell.angle_beta   90.00
_cell.angle_gamma   90.00
#
_symmetry.space_group_name_H-M   'P 1'
#
loop_
_entity.id
_entity.type
_entity.pdbx_description
1 polymer ?
#
loop_
_entity_poly.entity_id
_entity_poly.type
_entity_poly.pdbx_seq_one_letter_code
_entity_poly.pdbx_strand_id
1 'polypeptide(L)'
;MSDNESQEVVDSEQRPYEHLITDTTDLAAFVNQLTLNETNIKTNASNLRTGLVYSEEMSEHRCLWDDNYEENPKRFTQTLKRFKELELIDRCLALTVG
;
A
#
# COMPACT_ATOMS: atom_id res chain seq x y z
N MET A 1 27.27 -13.05 -52.96
CA MET A 1 26.72 -12.07 -53.92
C MET A 1 25.25 -11.89 -53.62
N SER A 2 24.96 -10.96 -52.73
CA SER A 2 23.89 -9.97 -52.81
C SER A 2 23.80 -9.40 -51.40
N ASP A 3 24.43 -8.25 -51.22
CA ASP A 3 24.44 -7.47 -49.99
C ASP A 3 23.00 -7.09 -49.63
N ASN A 4 22.59 -7.27 -48.36
CA ASN A 4 21.48 -6.50 -47.85
C ASN A 4 21.48 -6.35 -46.32
N GLU A 5 21.12 -5.13 -45.93
CA GLU A 5 20.73 -4.63 -44.61
C GLU A 5 21.83 -4.36 -43.58
N SER A 6 22.44 -3.18 -43.75
CA SER A 6 22.83 -2.32 -42.64
C SER A 6 21.65 -2.12 -41.70
N GLN A 7 21.69 -2.72 -40.51
CA GLN A 7 20.89 -2.27 -39.38
C GLN A 7 21.67 -1.21 -38.63
N GLU A 8 21.36 0.06 -38.92
CA GLU A 8 21.74 1.17 -38.04
C GLU A 8 20.66 1.31 -36.96
N VAL A 9 21.11 1.28 -35.71
CA VAL A 9 20.26 1.35 -34.53
C VAL A 9 19.64 2.75 -34.44
N VAL A 10 18.34 2.85 -34.74
CA VAL A 10 17.56 4.07 -34.56
C VAL A 10 17.27 4.22 -33.06
N ASP A 11 18.12 5.00 -32.39
CA ASP A 11 17.81 5.59 -31.08
C ASP A 11 16.83 6.75 -31.30
N SER A 12 15.54 6.50 -31.06
CA SER A 12 14.50 7.53 -31.18
C SER A 12 13.47 7.42 -30.06
N GLU A 13 13.90 7.65 -28.83
CA GLU A 13 12.97 8.15 -27.80
C GLU A 13 13.55 9.40 -27.12
N GLN A 14 13.86 10.41 -27.94
CA GLN A 14 13.80 11.79 -27.47
C GLN A 14 12.32 12.12 -27.15
N ARG A 15 11.94 11.86 -25.89
CA ARG A 15 10.66 12.32 -25.34
C ARG A 15 10.64 13.86 -25.35
N PRO A 16 9.68 14.51 -26.02
CA PRO A 16 9.64 15.96 -26.06
C PRO A 16 9.09 16.48 -24.73
N TYR A 17 10.00 16.78 -23.79
CA TYR A 17 9.69 17.66 -22.66
C TYR A 17 9.79 19.11 -23.13
N GLU A 18 8.86 19.56 -23.97
CA GLU A 18 8.77 20.98 -24.35
C GLU A 18 7.36 21.32 -24.82
N HIS A 19 6.44 21.45 -23.87
CA HIS A 19 5.44 22.49 -23.95
C HIS A 19 5.87 23.56 -22.96
N LEU A 20 6.60 24.54 -23.47
CA LEU A 20 6.90 25.77 -22.75
C LEU A 20 5.57 26.41 -22.41
N ILE A 21 5.27 26.57 -21.12
CA ILE A 21 4.07 27.26 -20.64
C ILE A 21 4.15 28.70 -21.18
N THR A 22 3.45 28.97 -22.28
CA THR A 22 3.56 30.25 -23.01
C THR A 22 2.58 31.30 -22.50
N ASP A 23 1.67 30.93 -21.60
CA ASP A 23 0.61 31.81 -21.11
C ASP A 23 0.49 31.71 -19.59
N THR A 24 0.48 32.86 -18.91
CA THR A 24 0.35 32.97 -17.44
C THR A 24 -0.91 32.29 -16.89
N THR A 25 -1.94 32.14 -17.73
CA THR A 25 -3.20 31.47 -17.40
C THR A 25 -3.01 29.96 -17.21
N ASP A 26 -2.05 29.37 -17.93
CA ASP A 26 -1.76 27.94 -17.95
C ASP A 26 -0.89 27.54 -16.75
N LEU A 27 -0.05 28.46 -16.25
CA LEU A 27 0.68 28.29 -14.98
C LEU A 27 -0.28 28.20 -13.79
N ALA A 28 -1.31 29.04 -13.75
CA ALA A 28 -2.31 29.01 -12.69
C ALA A 28 -3.14 27.72 -12.70
N ALA A 29 -3.50 27.23 -13.89
CA ALA A 29 -4.18 25.94 -14.04
C ALA A 29 -3.30 24.77 -13.55
N PHE A 30 -2.02 24.76 -13.90
CA PHE A 30 -1.07 23.74 -13.46
C PHE A 30 -0.86 23.75 -11.93
N VAL A 31 -0.65 24.92 -11.33
CA VAL A 31 -0.53 25.06 -9.87
C VAL A 31 -1.81 24.59 -9.18
N ASN A 32 -2.99 24.96 -9.69
CA ASN A 32 -4.26 24.47 -9.16
C ASN A 32 -4.38 22.94 -9.23
N GLN A 33 -3.96 22.31 -10.34
CA GLN A 33 -3.95 20.85 -10.46
C GLN A 33 -3.02 20.18 -9.43
N LEU A 34 -1.81 20.70 -9.22
CA LEU A 34 -0.89 20.20 -8.20
C LEU A 34 -1.51 20.29 -6.80
N THR A 35 -2.11 21.43 -6.48
CA THR A 35 -2.74 21.67 -5.16
C THR A 35 -3.95 20.75 -4.94
N LEU A 36 -4.77 20.52 -5.96
CA LEU A 36 -5.91 19.59 -5.91
C LEU A 36 -5.44 18.14 -5.69
N ASN A 37 -4.35 17.74 -6.36
CA ASN A 37 -3.79 16.40 -6.21
C ASN A 37 -3.24 16.18 -4.79
N GLU A 38 -2.50 17.13 -4.24
CA GLU A 38 -2.05 17.06 -2.84
C GLU A 38 -3.21 16.98 -1.85
N THR A 39 -4.25 17.77 -2.07
CA THR A 39 -5.44 17.79 -1.22
C THR A 39 -6.14 16.44 -1.30
N ASN A 40 -6.37 15.90 -2.48
CA ASN A 40 -6.94 14.56 -2.66
C ASN A 40 -6.09 13.47 -1.99
N ILE A 41 -4.75 13.54 -2.06
CA ILE A 41 -3.87 12.58 -1.38
C ILE A 41 -4.03 12.69 0.15
N LYS A 42 -4.02 13.91 0.70
CA LYS A 42 -4.20 14.14 2.15
C LYS A 42 -5.57 13.68 2.64
N THR A 43 -6.63 14.02 1.90
CA THR A 43 -8.01 13.61 2.23
C THR A 43 -8.17 12.09 2.18
N ASN A 44 -7.62 11.44 1.15
CA ASN A 44 -7.64 9.97 1.06
C ASN A 44 -6.80 9.32 2.15
N ALA A 45 -5.59 9.82 2.43
CA ALA A 45 -4.72 9.30 3.49
C ALA A 45 -5.35 9.43 4.88
N SER A 46 -6.07 10.52 5.16
CA SER A 46 -6.78 10.71 6.41
C SER A 46 -7.94 9.72 6.64
N ASN A 47 -8.39 9.05 5.58
CA ASN A 47 -9.43 8.01 5.62
C ASN A 47 -8.87 6.58 5.55
N LEU A 48 -7.56 6.40 5.42
CA LEU A 48 -6.94 5.08 5.42
C LEU A 48 -6.90 4.54 6.85
N ARG A 49 -7.67 3.49 7.12
CA ARG A 49 -7.62 2.73 8.37
C ARG A 49 -6.92 1.38 8.14
N THR A 50 -6.17 0.92 9.13
CA THR A 50 -5.62 -0.44 9.14
C THR A 50 -6.72 -1.43 9.53
N GLY A 51 -7.00 -2.41 8.67
CA GLY A 51 -7.91 -3.51 8.98
C GLY A 51 -7.27 -4.50 9.97
N LEU A 52 -8.05 -4.98 10.93
CA LEU A 52 -7.67 -6.03 11.86
C LEU A 52 -8.74 -7.12 11.89
N VAL A 53 -8.33 -8.37 11.72
CA VAL A 53 -9.21 -9.55 11.71
C VAL A 53 -8.64 -10.60 12.65
N TYR A 54 -9.46 -11.07 13.57
CA TYR A 54 -9.16 -12.23 14.40
C TYR A 54 -10.46 -12.83 14.94
N SER A 55 -10.38 -14.08 15.40
CA SER A 55 -11.44 -14.76 16.15
C SER A 55 -10.86 -15.28 17.46
N GLU A 56 -11.63 -15.26 18.54
CA GLU A 56 -11.21 -15.83 19.82
C GLU A 56 -11.01 -17.36 19.72
N GLU A 57 -11.71 -18.02 18.79
CA GLU A 57 -11.57 -19.45 18.49
C GLU A 57 -10.17 -19.83 18.00
N MET A 58 -9.38 -18.86 17.51
CA MET A 58 -7.97 -19.09 17.15
C MET A 58 -7.13 -19.56 18.35
N SER A 59 -7.58 -19.28 19.59
CA SER A 59 -6.94 -19.76 20.82
C SER A 59 -7.22 -21.24 21.13
N GLU A 60 -8.13 -21.89 20.41
CA GLU A 60 -8.46 -23.31 20.63
C GLU A 60 -7.51 -24.25 19.88
N HIS A 61 -6.83 -23.74 18.84
CA HIS A 61 -5.89 -24.50 18.04
C HIS A 61 -4.64 -24.87 18.85
N ARG A 62 -4.46 -26.17 19.11
CA ARG A 62 -3.29 -26.72 19.80
C ARG A 62 -3.02 -28.15 19.37
N CYS A 63 -1.76 -28.57 19.47
CA CYS A 63 -1.38 -29.98 19.39
C CYS A 63 -1.96 -30.75 20.59
N LEU A 64 -2.61 -31.90 20.35
CA LEU A 64 -3.26 -32.69 21.41
C LEU A 64 -2.32 -33.71 22.07
N TRP A 65 -1.18 -33.99 21.46
CA TRP A 65 -0.25 -35.04 21.88
C TRP A 65 1.15 -34.52 22.21
N ASP A 66 1.40 -33.22 22.01
CA ASP A 66 2.66 -32.56 22.39
C ASP A 66 2.35 -31.17 22.96
N ASP A 67 2.41 -31.06 24.28
CA ASP A 67 2.20 -29.82 25.01
C ASP A 67 3.31 -28.77 24.78
N ASN A 68 4.47 -29.19 24.28
CA ASN A 68 5.62 -28.33 24.00
C ASN A 68 5.71 -27.92 22.52
N TYR A 69 4.70 -28.23 21.71
CA TYR A 69 4.69 -27.85 20.30
C TYR A 69 4.72 -26.33 20.12
N GLU A 70 5.52 -25.87 19.15
CA GLU A 70 5.77 -24.45 18.92
C GLU A 70 4.53 -23.70 18.42
N GLU A 71 3.65 -24.37 17.65
CA GLU A 71 2.35 -23.86 17.24
C GLU A 71 1.34 -24.15 18.36
N ASN A 72 1.07 -23.13 19.16
CA ASN A 72 0.15 -23.25 20.29
C ASN A 72 -0.59 -21.93 20.53
N PRO A 73 -1.66 -21.94 21.35
CA PRO A 73 -2.52 -20.78 21.58
C PRO A 73 -1.80 -19.52 22.07
N LYS A 74 -0.60 -19.64 22.67
CA LYS A 74 0.18 -18.49 23.15
C LYS A 74 0.61 -17.59 22.00
N ARG A 75 0.86 -18.13 20.80
CA ARG A 75 1.22 -17.35 19.61
C ARG A 75 0.18 -16.27 19.30
N PHE A 76 -1.09 -16.63 19.39
CA PHE A 76 -2.20 -15.71 19.19
C PHE A 76 -2.45 -14.84 20.43
N THR A 77 -2.65 -15.46 21.60
CA THR A 77 -3.09 -14.75 22.81
C THR A 77 -2.06 -13.75 23.34
N GLN A 78 -0.76 -14.03 23.26
CA GLN A 78 0.29 -13.09 23.67
C GLN A 78 0.40 -11.89 22.72
N THR A 79 0.27 -12.13 21.41
CA THR A 79 0.23 -11.06 20.40
C THR A 79 -0.96 -10.15 20.63
N LEU A 80 -2.16 -10.72 20.81
CA LEU A 80 -3.38 -9.97 21.06
C LEU A 80 -3.30 -9.19 22.39
N LYS A 81 -2.76 -9.80 23.45
CA LYS A 81 -2.50 -9.12 24.73
C LYS A 81 -1.60 -7.90 24.52
N ARG A 82 -0.50 -8.04 23.78
CA ARG A 82 0.41 -6.92 23.53
C ARG A 82 -0.25 -5.80 22.72
N PHE A 83 -1.12 -6.15 21.77
CA PHE A 83 -1.91 -5.18 21.02
C PHE A 83 -2.86 -4.40 21.92
N LYS A 84 -3.50 -5.07 22.91
CA LYS A 84 -4.36 -4.44 23.91
C LYS A 84 -3.58 -3.47 24.82
N GLU A 85 -2.44 -3.91 25.35
CA GLU A 85 -1.56 -3.08 26.21
C GLU A 85 -1.06 -1.80 25.53
N LEU A 86 -0.96 -1.83 24.20
CA LEU A 86 -0.50 -0.71 23.38
C LEU A 86 -1.65 0.05 22.71
N GLU A 87 -2.90 -0.28 23.03
CA GLU A 87 -4.10 0.35 22.46
C GLU A 87 -4.10 0.32 20.91
N LEU A 88 -3.49 -0.70 20.31
CA LEU A 88 -3.40 -0.85 18.85
C LEU A 88 -4.71 -1.33 18.26
N ILE A 89 -5.49 -2.10 19.03
CA ILE A 89 -6.79 -2.62 18.58
C ILE A 89 -7.74 -1.47 18.28
N ASP A 90 -7.82 -0.49 19.18
CA ASP A 90 -8.77 0.64 19.07
C ASP A 90 -8.44 1.58 17.90
N ARG A 91 -7.18 1.56 17.44
CA ARG A 91 -6.72 2.30 16.27
C ARG A 91 -7.08 1.62 14.94
N CYS A 92 -7.33 0.32 14.96
CA CYS A 92 -7.65 -0.47 13.77
C CYS A 92 -9.16 -0.52 13.48
N LEU A 93 -9.51 -0.77 12.22
CA LEU A 93 -10.86 -1.15 11.80
C LEU A 93 -11.02 -2.66 11.97
N ALA A 94 -11.84 -3.08 12.93
CA ALA A 94 -12.20 -4.49 13.08
C ALA A 94 -13.05 -4.94 11.88
N LEU A 95 -12.61 -5.97 11.15
CA LEU A 95 -13.38 -6.57 10.06
C LEU A 95 -13.95 -7.92 10.52
N THR A 96 -15.22 -8.15 10.22
CA THR A 96 -15.88 -9.43 10.44
C THR A 96 -15.72 -10.31 9.21
N VAL A 97 -15.39 -11.59 9.42
CA VAL A 97 -15.48 -12.60 8.36
C VAL A 97 -16.89 -13.17 8.43
N GLY A 98 -17.68 -13.01 7.36
CA GLY A 98 -19.04 -13.53 7.22
C GLY A 98 -19.09 -14.84 6.46
#